data_AF-A0A1D2R9J5-F1
#
_entry.id   AF-A0A1D2R9J5-F1
#
_cell.length_a   1.000
_cell.length_b   1.000
_cell.length_c   1.000
_cell.angle_alpha   90.00
_cell.angle_beta   90.00
_cell.angle_gamma   90.00
#
_symmetry.space_group_name_H-M   'P 1'
#
loop_
_entity.id
_entity.type
_entity.pdbx_description
1 polymer ?
#
loop_
_entity_poly.entity_id
_entity_poly.type
_entity_poly.pdbx_seq_one_letter_code
_entity_poly.pdbx_strand_id
1 'polypeptide(L)'
;MRDNPFSYIALLINASKEYKKSTGGNYWEDLMKQKSKRKIFSNKQIYIYAPFAPRGFSEVRGVVNKPNLAEINDEDIREISIAMGKILNYYHEEGFSSFNFAMFSDRINNSNSSLPVSFSIYARPSPREVYMNIDTGFMPFLLQECIVLEKPENLAKKLREKFKF
;
A
#
# COMPACT_ATOMS: atom_id res chain seq x y z
N MET A 1 -6.47 9.15 -24.38
CA MET A 1 -6.39 8.24 -23.21
C MET A 1 -4.92 7.82 -23.07
N ARG A 2 -4.36 7.61 -21.88
CA ARG A 2 -2.92 7.32 -21.73
C ARG A 2 -2.64 5.87 -22.10
N ASP A 3 -1.78 5.61 -23.08
CA ASP A 3 -1.44 4.25 -23.54
C ASP A 3 -0.42 3.53 -22.66
N ASN A 4 0.25 4.26 -21.76
CA ASN A 4 1.29 3.74 -20.86
C ASN A 4 0.86 3.82 -19.39
N PRO A 5 1.24 2.83 -18.56
CA PRO A 5 0.99 2.89 -17.12
C PRO A 5 1.70 4.09 -16.48
N PHE A 6 1.17 4.58 -15.36
CA PHE A 6 1.90 5.53 -14.51
C PHE A 6 3.24 4.94 -14.08
N SER A 7 4.27 5.78 -13.95
CA SER A 7 5.66 5.33 -13.74
C SER A 7 5.80 4.35 -12.56
N TYR A 8 5.10 4.59 -11.46
CA TYR A 8 5.12 3.68 -10.30
C TYR A 8 4.51 2.31 -10.62
N ILE A 9 3.40 2.28 -11.37
CA ILE A 9 2.74 1.04 -11.78
C ILE A 9 3.61 0.27 -12.77
N ALA A 10 4.24 0.98 -13.72
CA ALA A 10 5.21 0.41 -14.65
C ALA A 10 6.38 -0.25 -13.90
N LEU A 11 6.91 0.44 -12.90
CA LEU A 11 7.99 -0.07 -12.05
C LEU A 11 7.57 -1.34 -11.30
N LEU A 12 6.39 -1.37 -10.69
CA LEU A 12 5.88 -2.56 -10.01
C LEU A 12 5.68 -3.75 -10.96
N ILE A 13 5.10 -3.52 -12.14
CA ILE A 13 4.91 -4.56 -13.16
C ILE A 13 6.27 -5.14 -13.59
N ASN A 14 7.24 -4.27 -13.92
CA ASN A 14 8.56 -4.71 -14.37
C ASN A 14 9.32 -5.45 -13.26
N ALA A 15 9.31 -4.93 -12.03
CA ALA A 15 9.94 -5.60 -10.90
C ALA A 15 9.31 -6.97 -10.59
N SER A 16 7.99 -7.10 -10.74
CA SER A 16 7.30 -8.38 -10.54
C SER A 16 7.68 -9.41 -11.62
N LYS A 17 7.83 -8.97 -12.88
CA LYS A 17 8.33 -9.80 -13.98
C LYS A 17 9.77 -10.25 -13.76
N GLU A 18 10.65 -9.33 -13.34
CA GLU A 18 12.05 -9.65 -13.04
C GLU A 18 12.19 -10.60 -11.84
N TYR A 19 11.35 -10.44 -10.82
CA TYR A 19 11.28 -11.40 -9.73
C TYR A 19 10.90 -12.80 -10.25
N LYS A 20 9.82 -12.90 -11.04
CA LYS A 20 9.39 -14.17 -11.64
C LYS A 20 10.49 -14.82 -12.50
N LYS A 21 11.22 -14.02 -13.27
CA LYS A 21 12.33 -14.49 -14.10
C LYS A 21 13.50 -15.01 -13.27
N SER A 22 13.81 -14.36 -12.15
CA SER A 22 14.98 -14.72 -11.32
C SER A 22 14.71 -15.82 -10.29
N THR A 23 13.48 -15.94 -9.77
CA THR A 23 13.12 -16.93 -8.74
C THR A 23 12.22 -18.05 -9.24
N GLY A 24 11.57 -17.88 -10.39
CA GLY A 24 10.49 -18.75 -10.87
C GLY A 24 9.15 -18.54 -10.15
N GLY A 25 9.11 -17.75 -9.07
CA GLY A 25 7.96 -17.54 -8.20
C GLY A 25 7.14 -16.30 -8.52
N ASN A 26 6.08 -16.07 -7.74
CA ASN A 26 5.28 -14.85 -7.78
C ASN A 26 5.57 -14.00 -6.53
N TYR A 27 6.19 -12.83 -6.73
CA TYR A 27 6.58 -11.94 -5.64
C TYR A 27 5.45 -11.66 -4.65
N TRP A 28 4.24 -11.41 -5.16
CA TRP A 28 3.10 -11.03 -4.34
C TRP A 28 2.57 -12.20 -3.53
N GLU A 29 2.55 -13.41 -4.11
CA GLU A 29 2.22 -14.61 -3.36
C GLU A 29 3.25 -14.91 -2.27
N ASP A 30 4.53 -14.76 -2.59
CA ASP A 30 5.63 -14.99 -1.64
C ASP A 30 5.59 -13.96 -0.51
N LEU A 31 5.28 -12.69 -0.82
CA LEU A 31 5.04 -11.63 0.14
C LEU A 31 3.88 -11.96 1.09
N MET A 32 2.76 -12.47 0.57
CA MET A 32 1.59 -12.85 1.37
C MET A 32 1.87 -14.05 2.29
N LYS A 33 2.74 -14.98 1.86
CA LYS A 33 3.16 -16.16 2.64
C LYS A 33 4.22 -15.83 3.69
N GLN A 34 4.96 -14.73 3.54
CA GLN A 34 6.06 -14.37 4.43
C GLN A 34 5.59 -14.09 5.87
N LYS A 35 6.23 -14.74 6.85
CA LYS A 35 6.08 -14.38 8.27
C LYS A 35 6.82 -13.07 8.55
N SER A 36 6.07 -11.97 8.68
CA SER A 36 6.64 -10.64 8.89
C SER A 36 6.05 -9.93 10.12
N LYS A 37 6.90 -9.23 10.88
CA LYS A 37 6.46 -8.31 11.94
C LYS A 37 5.69 -7.11 11.39
N ARG A 38 5.81 -6.83 10.08
CA ARG A 38 5.12 -5.74 9.39
C ARG A 38 3.72 -6.10 8.88
N LYS A 39 3.32 -7.37 8.99
CA LYS A 39 1.94 -7.79 8.67
C LYS A 39 0.97 -7.14 9.66
N ILE A 40 -0.03 -6.45 9.13
CA ILE A 40 -1.11 -5.83 9.89
C ILE A 40 -2.30 -6.78 9.98
N PHE A 41 -2.77 -7.24 8.82
CA PHE A 41 -3.92 -8.13 8.72
C PHE A 41 -3.77 -9.03 7.50
N SER A 42 -4.34 -10.23 7.55
CA SER A 42 -4.37 -11.13 6.41
C SER A 42 -5.52 -12.11 6.53
N ASN A 43 -6.25 -12.32 5.45
CA ASN A 43 -7.19 -13.42 5.28
C ASN A 43 -6.89 -14.14 3.95
N LYS A 44 -7.83 -14.94 3.43
CA LYS A 44 -7.66 -15.66 2.15
C LYS A 44 -7.53 -14.73 0.93
N GLN A 45 -8.13 -13.54 0.99
CA GLN A 45 -8.28 -12.62 -0.13
C GLN A 45 -7.36 -11.41 -0.03
N ILE A 46 -7.16 -10.88 1.17
CA ILE A 46 -6.42 -9.62 1.38
C ILE A 46 -5.23 -9.81 2.32
N TYR A 47 -4.14 -9.12 2.01
CA TYR A 47 -2.95 -9.01 2.84
C TYR A 47 -2.59 -7.53 3.02
N ILE A 48 -2.62 -7.07 4.27
CA ILE A 48 -2.37 -5.67 4.66
C ILE A 48 -1.12 -5.61 5.51
N TYR A 49 -0.23 -4.68 5.18
CA TYR A 49 1.09 -4.60 5.79
C TYR A 49 1.65 -3.18 5.74
N ALA A 50 2.57 -2.89 6.65
CA ALA A 50 3.45 -1.74 6.53
C ALA A 50 4.62 -2.10 5.57
N PRO A 51 4.90 -1.34 4.50
CA PRO A 51 6.00 -1.65 3.60
C PRO A 51 7.35 -1.54 4.32
N PHE A 52 8.31 -2.38 3.94
CA PHE A 52 9.67 -2.31 4.51
C PHE A 52 10.37 -0.98 4.24
N ALA A 53 10.18 -0.44 3.03
CA ALA A 53 10.62 0.89 2.62
C ALA A 53 9.39 1.78 2.36
N PRO A 54 8.83 2.40 3.42
CA PRO A 54 7.73 3.33 3.27
C PRO A 54 8.17 4.63 2.60
N ARG A 55 7.24 5.29 1.91
CA ARG A 55 7.42 6.53 1.16
C ARG A 55 6.60 7.69 1.70
N GLY A 56 5.81 7.46 2.74
CA GLY A 56 4.95 8.45 3.36
C GLY A 56 4.69 8.13 4.82
N PHE A 57 4.01 9.06 5.49
CA PHE A 57 3.74 8.94 6.92
C PHE A 57 2.70 7.86 7.17
N SER A 58 3.00 6.99 8.14
CA SER A 58 2.12 5.88 8.52
C SER A 58 1.62 5.07 7.32
N GLU A 59 2.48 4.85 6.31
CA GLU A 59 2.09 4.18 5.06
C GLU A 59 1.65 2.73 5.32
N VAL A 60 0.47 2.39 4.80
CA VAL A 60 -0.08 1.03 4.77
C VAL A 60 -0.30 0.63 3.32
N ARG A 61 0.04 -0.61 3.00
CA ARG A 61 -0.25 -1.21 1.69
C ARG A 61 -1.13 -2.42 1.86
N GLY A 62 -1.93 -2.68 0.83
CA GLY A 62 -2.72 -3.89 0.71
C GLY A 62 -2.53 -4.56 -0.63
N VAL A 63 -2.58 -5.88 -0.61
CA VAL A 63 -2.65 -6.74 -1.80
C VAL A 63 -3.94 -7.53 -1.70
N VAL A 64 -4.74 -7.49 -2.76
CA VAL A 64 -5.94 -8.31 -2.92
C VAL A 64 -5.62 -9.36 -3.97
N ASN A 65 -5.90 -10.62 -3.68
CA ASN A 65 -5.57 -11.76 -4.54
C ASN A 65 -6.49 -11.85 -5.77
N LYS A 66 -6.50 -10.79 -6.57
CA LYS A 66 -7.22 -10.60 -7.83
C LYS A 66 -6.27 -10.03 -8.86
N PRO A 67 -6.29 -10.48 -10.11
CA PRO A 67 -5.35 -10.04 -11.13
C PRO A 67 -5.63 -8.62 -11.65
N ASN A 68 -6.88 -8.15 -11.57
CA ASN A 68 -7.28 -6.81 -12.02
C ASN A 68 -8.53 -6.29 -11.28
N LEU A 69 -8.76 -4.97 -11.35
CA LEU A 69 -9.87 -4.30 -10.67
C LEU A 69 -11.27 -4.81 -11.08
N ALA A 70 -11.45 -5.37 -12.27
CA ALA A 70 -12.74 -5.90 -12.72
C ALA A 70 -13.11 -7.24 -12.08
N GLU A 71 -12.17 -7.89 -11.38
CA GLU A 71 -12.38 -9.18 -10.69
C GLU A 71 -12.65 -9.04 -9.18
N ILE A 72 -12.70 -7.80 -8.68
CA ILE A 72 -13.12 -7.48 -7.31
C ILE A 72 -14.61 -7.78 -7.17
N ASN A 73 -14.97 -8.47 -6.09
CA ASN A 73 -16.38 -8.73 -5.73
C ASN A 73 -16.80 -7.98 -4.45
N ASP A 74 -18.07 -8.10 -4.06
CA ASP A 74 -18.62 -7.40 -2.89
C ASP A 74 -17.94 -7.77 -1.57
N GLU A 75 -17.46 -9.02 -1.44
CA GLU A 75 -16.73 -9.47 -0.26
C GLU A 75 -15.34 -8.82 -0.20
N ASP A 76 -14.64 -8.70 -1.33
CA ASP A 76 -13.38 -7.96 -1.41
C ASP A 76 -13.57 -6.49 -1.01
N ILE A 77 -14.64 -5.84 -1.53
CA ILE A 77 -14.97 -4.45 -1.20
C ILE A 77 -15.27 -4.29 0.28
N ARG A 78 -16.04 -5.22 0.87
CA ARG A 78 -16.36 -5.24 2.30
C ARG A 78 -15.10 -5.32 3.15
N GLU A 79 -14.21 -6.25 2.86
CA GLU A 79 -12.96 -6.43 3.59
C GLU A 79 -12.03 -5.22 3.47
N ILE A 80 -11.91 -4.64 2.26
CA ILE A 80 -11.17 -3.39 2.05
C ILE A 80 -11.79 -2.25 2.88
N SER A 81 -13.12 -2.12 2.87
CA SER A 81 -13.83 -1.04 3.59
C SER A 81 -13.64 -1.13 5.10
N ILE A 82 -13.74 -2.34 5.67
CA ILE A 82 -13.48 -2.58 7.09
C ILE A 82 -12.04 -2.20 7.44
N ALA A 83 -11.08 -2.61 6.62
CA ALA A 83 -9.68 -2.29 6.83
C ALA A 83 -9.41 -0.79 6.74
N MET A 84 -9.99 -0.11 5.74
CA MET A 84 -9.89 1.34 5.59
C MET A 84 -10.48 2.07 6.79
N GLY A 85 -11.64 1.64 7.31
CA GLY A 85 -12.23 2.20 8.52
C GLY A 85 -11.29 2.12 9.72
N LYS A 86 -10.62 0.97 9.92
CA LYS A 86 -9.63 0.78 10.99
C LYS A 86 -8.37 1.64 10.80
N ILE A 87 -7.86 1.75 9.57
CA ILE A 87 -6.69 2.58 9.25
C ILE A 87 -7.00 4.07 9.47
N LEU A 88 -8.16 4.54 9.01
CA LEU A 88 -8.58 5.93 9.16
C LEU A 88 -8.88 6.29 10.61
N ASN A 89 -9.47 5.37 11.38
CA ASN A 89 -9.64 5.54 12.81
C ASN A 89 -8.27 5.66 13.53
N TYR A 90 -7.30 4.82 13.18
CA TYR A 90 -5.94 4.94 13.69
C TYR A 90 -5.29 6.29 13.32
N TYR A 91 -5.44 6.75 12.07
CA TYR A 91 -4.93 8.05 11.65
C TYR A 91 -5.55 9.20 12.45
N HIS A 92 -6.85 9.14 12.71
CA HIS A 92 -7.55 10.13 13.51
C HIS A 92 -7.01 10.17 14.95
N GLU A 93 -6.82 9.02 15.59
CA GLU A 93 -6.27 8.94 16.95
C GLU A 93 -4.82 9.44 17.05
N GLU A 94 -4.01 9.26 16.00
CA GLU A 94 -2.65 9.81 15.93
C GLU A 94 -2.61 11.29 15.50
N GLY A 95 -3.78 11.93 15.32
CA GLY A 95 -3.90 13.36 15.06
C GLY A 95 -3.74 13.77 13.58
N PHE A 96 -3.80 12.83 12.64
CA PHE A 96 -3.81 13.15 11.22
C PHE A 96 -5.21 13.58 10.76
N SER A 97 -5.30 14.67 9.99
CA SER A 97 -6.57 15.18 9.47
C SER A 97 -6.83 14.84 7.99
N SER A 98 -5.86 14.25 7.31
CA SER A 98 -5.97 13.93 5.89
C SER A 98 -5.13 12.71 5.52
N PHE A 99 -5.38 12.15 4.35
CA PHE A 99 -4.67 10.99 3.81
C PHE A 99 -4.70 11.02 2.29
N ASN A 100 -3.76 10.30 1.67
CA ASN A 100 -3.81 9.99 0.25
C ASN A 100 -4.00 8.48 0.09
N PHE A 101 -4.84 8.09 -0.86
CA PHE A 101 -5.14 6.69 -1.17
C PHE A 101 -5.10 6.48 -2.68
N ALA A 102 -4.54 5.34 -3.10
CA ALA A 102 -4.62 4.88 -4.48
C ALA A 102 -4.80 3.37 -4.49
N MET A 103 -5.71 2.90 -5.35
CA MET A 103 -5.90 1.49 -5.69
C MET A 103 -5.59 1.29 -7.17
N PHE A 104 -4.88 0.22 -7.50
CA PHE A 104 -4.33 -0.01 -8.83
C PHE A 104 -4.17 -1.52 -9.11
N SER A 105 -4.11 -1.87 -10.38
CA SER A 105 -3.84 -3.24 -10.83
C SER A 105 -3.16 -3.25 -12.20
N ASP A 106 -2.85 -4.44 -12.71
CA ASP A 106 -2.56 -4.63 -14.14
C ASP A 106 -3.82 -4.36 -15.01
N ARG A 107 -3.63 -4.35 -16.33
CA ARG A 107 -4.70 -4.12 -17.31
C ARG A 107 -5.77 -5.22 -17.24
N ILE A 108 -7.01 -4.82 -17.52
CA ILE A 108 -8.13 -5.74 -17.76
C ILE A 108 -7.77 -6.64 -18.96
N ASN A 109 -8.16 -7.92 -18.90
CA ASN A 109 -7.88 -8.96 -19.91
C ASN A 109 -6.41 -9.36 -20.08
N ASN A 110 -5.53 -9.06 -19.12
CA ASN A 110 -4.19 -9.66 -19.08
C ASN A 110 -4.22 -10.99 -18.31
N SER A 111 -4.24 -12.11 -19.04
CA SER A 111 -4.21 -13.46 -18.44
C SER A 111 -2.93 -13.78 -17.67
N ASN A 112 -1.86 -13.01 -17.91
CA ASN A 112 -0.57 -13.11 -17.22
C ASN A 112 -0.31 -11.84 -16.38
N SER A 113 -1.30 -11.45 -15.57
CA SER A 113 -1.16 -10.30 -14.66
C SER A 113 0.10 -10.45 -13.80
N SER A 114 0.96 -9.44 -13.86
CA SER A 114 2.19 -9.40 -13.06
C SER A 114 2.02 -8.57 -11.79
N LEU A 115 0.90 -7.85 -11.68
CA LEU A 115 0.57 -6.99 -10.56
C LEU A 115 -0.89 -7.24 -10.13
N PRO A 116 -1.11 -7.91 -8.99
CA PRO A 116 -2.46 -8.06 -8.46
C PRO A 116 -3.04 -6.70 -8.06
N VAL A 117 -4.35 -6.66 -7.86
CA VAL A 117 -5.03 -5.53 -7.23
C VAL A 117 -4.31 -5.18 -5.94
N SER A 118 -3.86 -3.94 -5.85
CA SER A 118 -3.08 -3.45 -4.74
C SER A 118 -3.52 -2.03 -4.39
N PHE A 119 -3.34 -1.64 -3.14
CA PHE A 119 -3.54 -0.27 -2.72
C PHE A 119 -2.42 0.23 -1.83
N SER A 120 -2.27 1.54 -1.78
CA SER A 120 -1.41 2.26 -0.85
C SER A 120 -2.20 3.42 -0.24
N ILE A 121 -2.09 3.56 1.06
CA ILE A 121 -2.59 4.69 1.82
C ILE A 121 -1.48 5.23 2.72
N TYR A 122 -1.38 6.55 2.84
CA TYR A 122 -0.52 7.18 3.83
C TYR A 122 -1.18 8.43 4.39
N ALA A 123 -0.87 8.70 5.66
CA ALA A 123 -1.41 9.82 6.40
C ALA A 123 -0.75 11.14 5.97
N ARG A 124 -1.47 12.24 6.20
CA ARG A 124 -1.02 13.59 5.89
C ARG A 124 -1.17 14.48 7.13
N PRO A 125 -0.09 15.17 7.54
CA PRO A 125 -0.16 16.08 8.66
C PRO A 125 -1.07 17.26 8.31
N SER A 126 -1.84 17.70 9.29
CA SER A 126 -2.73 18.86 9.19
C SER A 126 -1.93 20.13 8.88
N PRO A 127 -2.45 21.05 8.04
CA PRO A 127 -1.91 22.39 7.93
C PRO A 127 -1.85 23.05 9.32
N ARG A 128 -0.71 23.65 9.64
CA ARG A 128 -0.46 24.43 10.86
C ARG A 128 0.19 25.75 10.49
N GLU A 129 0.23 26.72 11.41
CA GLU A 129 0.72 28.09 11.13
C GLU A 129 2.13 28.11 10.50
N VAL A 130 2.99 27.18 10.91
CA VAL A 130 4.29 26.91 10.25
C VAL A 130 4.26 25.53 9.59
N TYR A 131 3.43 25.39 8.55
CA TYR A 131 3.30 24.15 7.78
C TYR A 131 4.45 24.02 6.79
N MET A 132 5.26 22.98 6.96
CA MET A 132 6.20 22.55 5.93
C MET A 132 5.48 21.57 5.02
N ASN A 133 5.36 21.91 3.74
CA ASN A 133 4.85 20.99 2.74
C ASN A 133 5.83 19.80 2.60
N ILE A 134 5.35 18.60 2.91
CA ILE A 134 6.15 17.37 2.86
C ILE A 134 6.28 16.77 1.46
N ASP A 135 5.63 17.34 0.44
CA ASP A 135 5.69 16.89 -0.96
C ASP A 135 6.68 17.72 -1.80
N THR A 136 6.79 19.02 -1.51
CA THR A 136 7.59 19.98 -2.29
C THR A 136 8.83 20.46 -1.56
N GLY A 137 9.19 19.84 -0.44
CA GLY A 137 10.47 20.06 0.23
C GLY A 137 11.65 19.58 -0.62
N PHE A 138 12.86 20.01 -0.29
CA PHE A 138 14.05 19.65 -1.06
C PHE A 138 14.30 18.13 -1.13
N MET A 139 13.98 17.38 -0.06
CA MET A 139 14.12 15.92 -0.02
C MET A 139 13.27 15.22 -1.09
N PRO A 140 11.93 15.32 -1.08
CA PRO A 140 11.10 14.66 -2.09
C PRO A 140 11.24 15.30 -3.48
N PHE A 141 11.40 16.62 -3.57
CA PHE A 141 11.36 17.34 -4.84
C PHE A 141 12.71 17.35 -5.58
N LEU A 142 13.82 17.59 -4.88
CA LEU A 142 15.15 17.68 -5.49
C LEU A 142 15.93 16.38 -5.38
N LEU A 143 15.84 15.68 -4.24
CA LEU A 143 16.64 14.48 -3.96
C LEU A 143 15.89 13.18 -4.21
N GLN A 144 14.57 13.24 -4.44
CA GLN A 144 13.69 12.08 -4.59
C GLN A 144 13.70 11.13 -3.38
N GLU A 145 13.95 11.69 -2.19
CA GLU A 145 14.00 10.96 -0.93
C GLU A 145 12.70 11.14 -0.12
N CYS A 146 12.29 10.08 0.56
CA CYS A 146 11.07 10.08 1.35
C CYS A 146 11.34 10.38 2.83
N ILE A 147 10.42 11.09 3.48
CA ILE A 147 10.46 11.31 4.93
C ILE A 147 9.50 10.31 5.58
N VAL A 148 9.99 9.58 6.57
CA VAL A 148 9.24 8.53 7.27
C VAL A 148 9.20 8.86 8.75
N LEU A 149 8.00 8.81 9.33
CA LEU A 149 7.77 9.20 10.73
C LEU A 149 8.23 8.15 11.74
N GLU A 150 8.00 6.87 11.44
CA GLU A 150 8.30 5.76 12.35
C GLU A 150 8.70 4.48 11.60
N LYS A 151 9.29 3.53 12.33
CA LYS A 151 9.63 2.22 11.77
C LYS A 151 8.36 1.45 11.35
N PRO A 152 8.35 0.79 10.19
CA PRO A 152 7.16 0.08 9.71
C PRO A 152 6.74 -1.07 10.64
N GLU A 153 7.67 -1.69 11.37
CA GLU A 153 7.35 -2.71 12.37
C GLU A 153 6.55 -2.15 13.55
N ASN A 154 6.81 -0.90 13.95
CA ASN A 154 6.10 -0.23 15.04
C ASN A 154 4.68 0.15 14.60
N LEU A 155 4.54 0.76 13.42
CA LEU A 155 3.26 1.05 12.80
C LEU A 155 2.40 -0.22 12.70
N ALA A 156 2.97 -1.31 12.17
CA ALA A 156 2.26 -2.57 12.02
C ALA A 156 1.85 -3.19 13.37
N LYS A 157 2.65 -2.99 14.42
CA LYS A 157 2.27 -3.41 15.79
C LYS A 157 1.05 -2.62 16.28
N LYS A 158 1.08 -1.29 16.21
CA LYS A 158 -0.02 -0.42 16.64
C LYS A 158 -1.32 -0.72 15.87
N LEU A 159 -1.24 -0.81 14.54
CA LEU A 159 -2.40 -1.11 13.71
C LEU A 159 -2.96 -2.51 13.98
N ARG A 160 -2.12 -3.53 14.20
CA ARG A 160 -2.63 -4.88 14.55
C ARG A 160 -3.56 -4.89 15.75
N GLU A 161 -3.31 -4.05 16.74
CA GLU A 161 -4.16 -3.96 17.93
C GLU A 161 -5.58 -3.49 17.58
N LYS A 162 -5.72 -2.59 16.59
CA LYS A 162 -7.00 -2.13 16.05
C LYS A 162 -7.73 -3.19 15.19
N PHE A 163 -7.00 -4.19 14.72
CA PHE A 163 -7.55 -5.26 13.88
C PHE A 163 -8.02 -6.49 14.69
N LYS A 164 -7.79 -6.54 16.01
CA LYS A 164 -8.33 -7.57 16.89
C LYS A 164 -9.84 -7.35 17.09
N PHE A 165 -10.62 -8.42 17.00
CA PHE A 165 -12.04 -8.45 17.33
C PHE A 165 -12.24 -8.84 18.78
#